data_AF-A0AAV5W5X4-F1
#
_entry.id   AF-A0AAV5W5X4-F1
#
_cell.length_a   1.000
_cell.length_b   1.000
_cell.length_c   1.000
_cell.angle_alpha   90.00
_cell.angle_beta   90.00
_cell.angle_gamma   90.00
#
_symmetry.space_group_name_H-M   'P 1'
#
loop_
_entity.id
_entity.type
_entity.pdbx_description
1 polymer ?
#
loop_
_entity_poly.entity_id
_entity_poly.type
_entity_poly.pdbx_seq_one_letter_code
_entity_poly.pdbx_strand_id
1 'polypeptide(L)'
;RSMTTTVSRSEHPSTIDWSRLLPYSFKGTVVHGFGRGGKQLDCPTANLEEATVADLPSGLIQGVYWGTGRVIREDKKEIDELGFVMSIGFNPHFGNEKKTMEVHFLASLDDFYGSRVEGTIRGFMREMPPFESMDALVAQIRKDKEDATRLVERERNNKM
;
A
#
# COMPACT_ATOMS: atom_id res chain seq x y z
N ARG A 1 -13.23 7.61 -40.10
CA ARG A 1 -11.87 7.15 -39.71
C ARG A 1 -11.93 6.76 -38.25
N SER A 2 -12.02 5.46 -37.98
CA SER A 2 -12.16 4.91 -36.63
C SER A 2 -10.86 5.11 -35.86
N MET A 3 -10.94 5.77 -34.71
CA MET A 3 -9.84 5.80 -33.74
C MET A 3 -9.84 4.46 -33.01
N THR A 4 -8.89 3.60 -33.36
CA THR A 4 -8.60 2.39 -32.61
C THR A 4 -7.94 2.83 -31.31
N THR A 5 -8.69 2.85 -30.21
CA THR A 5 -8.13 2.99 -28.87
C THR A 5 -7.27 1.76 -28.60
N THR A 6 -5.95 1.94 -28.73
CA THR A 6 -4.97 0.93 -28.33
C THR A 6 -5.16 0.65 -26.85
N VAL A 7 -5.61 -0.56 -26.52
CA VAL A 7 -5.63 -1.07 -25.15
C VAL A 7 -4.19 -1.01 -24.64
N SER A 8 -3.97 -0.18 -23.61
CA SER A 8 -2.69 -0.02 -22.93
C SER A 8 -2.16 -1.40 -22.54
N ARG A 9 -1.01 -1.76 -23.10
CA ARG A 9 -0.28 -2.98 -22.76
C ARG A 9 0.04 -2.85 -21.28
N SER A 10 -0.44 -3.77 -20.44
CA SER A 10 -0.06 -3.84 -19.02
C SER A 10 1.46 -3.80 -18.92
N GLU A 11 2.02 -2.72 -18.37
CA GLU A 11 3.47 -2.59 -18.22
C GLU A 11 3.93 -3.63 -17.21
N HIS A 12 4.80 -4.55 -17.65
CA HIS A 12 5.37 -5.56 -16.77
C HIS A 12 6.27 -4.84 -15.74
N PRO A 13 6.29 -5.24 -14.45
CA PRO A 13 7.06 -4.52 -13.42
C PRO A 13 8.54 -4.32 -13.76
N SER A 14 9.12 -5.19 -14.58
CA SER A 14 10.52 -5.13 -15.03
C SER A 14 10.80 -4.02 -16.06
N THR A 15 9.79 -3.43 -16.69
CA THR A 15 9.95 -2.34 -17.66
C THR A 15 9.75 -0.96 -17.04
N ILE A 16 9.35 -0.89 -15.77
CA ILE A 16 9.08 0.35 -15.06
C ILE A 16 10.39 0.91 -14.51
N ASP A 17 10.68 2.18 -14.84
CA ASP A 17 11.76 2.93 -14.19
C ASP A 17 11.29 3.43 -12.82
N TRP A 18 11.39 2.56 -11.82
CA TRP A 18 10.96 2.84 -10.45
C TRP A 18 11.65 4.07 -9.84
N SER A 19 12.86 4.43 -10.31
CA SER A 19 13.59 5.60 -9.79
C SER A 19 12.91 6.93 -10.10
N ARG A 20 12.04 6.96 -11.12
CA ARG A 20 11.23 8.15 -11.46
C ARG A 20 9.94 8.25 -10.68
N LEU A 21 9.50 7.14 -10.09
CA LEU A 21 8.21 7.05 -9.39
C LEU A 21 8.39 6.97 -7.88
N LEU A 22 9.51 6.42 -7.41
CA LEU A 22 9.79 6.15 -6.01
C LEU A 22 11.16 6.75 -5.62
N PRO A 23 11.29 7.28 -4.39
CA PRO A 23 10.28 7.27 -3.33
C PRO A 23 9.12 8.24 -3.57
N TYR A 24 7.91 7.86 -3.19
CA TYR A 24 6.71 8.70 -3.30
C TYR A 24 6.10 8.98 -1.93
N SER A 25 5.98 10.26 -1.57
CA SER A 25 5.38 10.68 -0.31
C SER A 25 3.90 10.95 -0.47
N PHE A 26 3.11 10.48 0.50
CA PHE A 26 1.66 10.66 0.53
C PHE A 26 1.21 11.12 1.91
N LYS A 27 0.01 11.72 1.93
CA LYS A 27 -0.73 12.03 3.15
C LYS A 27 -2.19 11.67 2.92
N GLY A 28 -2.82 11.03 3.89
CA GLY A 28 -4.22 10.66 3.76
C GLY A 28 -4.88 10.30 5.07
N THR A 29 -6.19 10.50 5.11
CA THR A 29 -7.04 10.08 6.23
C THR A 29 -7.39 8.61 6.08
N VAL A 30 -7.32 7.87 7.19
CA VAL A 30 -7.71 6.46 7.22
C VAL A 30 -9.22 6.33 7.31
N VAL A 31 -9.79 5.62 6.35
CA VAL A 31 -11.23 5.39 6.21
C VAL A 31 -11.56 3.90 6.31
N HIS A 32 -12.84 3.61 6.55
CA HIS A 32 -13.33 2.24 6.54
C HIS A 32 -13.30 1.70 5.10
N GLY A 33 -12.70 0.53 4.93
CA GLY A 33 -12.71 -0.18 3.65
C GLY A 33 -14.02 -0.95 3.41
N PHE A 34 -14.01 -1.77 2.35
CA PHE A 34 -15.18 -2.53 1.89
C PHE A 34 -15.28 -3.95 2.50
N GLY A 35 -14.58 -4.19 3.62
CA GLY A 35 -14.87 -5.32 4.50
C GLY A 35 -14.46 -6.72 4.02
N ARG A 36 -13.45 -6.88 3.16
CA ARG A 36 -13.08 -8.21 2.63
C ARG A 36 -12.12 -9.05 3.48
N GLY A 37 -11.50 -8.53 4.54
CA GLY A 37 -10.50 -9.33 5.28
C GLY A 37 -10.19 -8.95 6.73
N GLY A 38 -10.70 -7.83 7.24
CA GLY A 38 -10.22 -7.26 8.51
C GLY A 38 -10.31 -8.18 9.75
N LYS A 39 -11.40 -8.96 9.88
CA LYS A 39 -11.59 -9.88 11.03
C LYS A 39 -10.96 -11.26 10.84
N GLN A 40 -10.73 -11.70 9.60
CA GLN A 40 -10.21 -13.04 9.30
C GLN A 40 -8.68 -13.07 9.10
N LEU A 41 -8.07 -11.93 8.77
CA LEU A 41 -6.64 -11.84 8.48
C LEU A 41 -5.78 -11.52 9.72
N ASP A 42 -6.38 -11.26 10.89
CA ASP A 42 -5.71 -10.69 12.08
C ASP A 42 -4.82 -9.48 11.72
N CYS A 43 -5.24 -8.76 10.70
CA CYS A 43 -4.46 -7.75 10.01
C CYS A 43 -5.44 -6.65 9.58
N PRO A 44 -5.82 -5.75 10.50
CA PRO A 44 -6.67 -4.62 10.15
C PRO A 44 -6.03 -3.87 8.98
N THR A 45 -6.75 -3.77 7.86
CA THR A 45 -6.32 -2.98 6.70
C THR A 45 -6.82 -1.55 6.90
N ALA A 46 -5.91 -0.58 6.84
CA ALA A 46 -6.25 0.83 6.88
C ALA A 46 -6.34 1.35 5.45
N ASN A 47 -7.55 1.66 4.99
CA ASN A 47 -7.76 2.22 3.66
C ASN A 47 -7.49 3.72 3.71
N LEU A 48 -6.81 4.27 2.71
CA LEU A 48 -6.68 5.72 2.57
C LEU A 48 -7.84 6.29 1.76
N GLU A 49 -8.22 7.53 2.08
CA GLU A 49 -9.28 8.25 1.39
C GLU A 49 -9.04 8.42 -0.12
N GLU A 50 -10.12 8.54 -0.88
CA GLU A 50 -10.07 8.58 -2.35
C GLU A 50 -9.20 9.73 -2.88
N ALA A 51 -9.20 10.89 -2.21
CA ALA A 51 -8.38 12.03 -2.61
C ALA A 51 -6.89 11.69 -2.63
N THR A 52 -6.39 11.02 -1.59
CA THR A 52 -5.00 10.55 -1.52
C THR A 52 -4.68 9.56 -2.63
N VAL A 53 -5.63 8.68 -2.96
CA VAL A 53 -5.45 7.66 -4.01
C VAL A 53 -5.45 8.29 -5.41
N ALA A 54 -6.24 9.34 -5.62
CA ALA A 54 -6.30 10.07 -6.89
C ALA A 54 -4.99 10.82 -7.20
N ASP A 55 -4.23 11.21 -6.18
CA ASP A 55 -2.93 11.89 -6.31
C ASP A 55 -1.77 10.94 -6.63
N LEU A 56 -2.00 9.61 -6.64
CA LEU A 56 -0.96 8.64 -6.98
C LEU A 56 -0.44 8.85 -8.41
N PRO A 57 0.88 8.71 -8.64
CA PRO A 57 1.44 8.69 -9.99
C PRO A 57 0.76 7.61 -10.83
N SER A 58 0.31 7.99 -12.03
CA SER A 58 -0.39 7.07 -12.93
C SER A 58 0.42 5.82 -13.27
N GLY A 59 1.75 5.96 -13.35
CA GLY A 59 2.70 4.87 -13.60
C GLY A 59 2.91 3.89 -12.43
N LEU A 60 2.39 4.17 -11.23
CA LEU A 60 2.35 3.14 -10.18
C LEU A 60 1.29 2.10 -10.53
N ILE A 61 1.75 0.88 -10.77
CA ILE A 61 0.89 -0.26 -11.10
C ILE A 61 0.22 -0.85 -9.86
N GLN A 62 -0.67 -1.81 -10.09
CA GLN A 62 -1.20 -2.64 -9.02
C GLN A 62 -0.09 -3.50 -8.41
N GLY A 63 -0.01 -3.53 -7.08
CA GLY A 63 1.01 -4.33 -6.41
C GLY A 63 1.08 -4.11 -4.91
N VAL A 64 2.02 -4.83 -4.30
CA VAL A 64 2.46 -4.61 -2.92
C VAL A 64 3.74 -3.81 -2.94
N TYR A 65 3.79 -2.82 -2.05
CA TYR A 65 4.89 -1.90 -1.86
C TYR A 65 5.31 -1.90 -0.40
N TRP A 66 6.54 -1.47 -0.13
CA TRP A 66 7.02 -1.20 1.23
C TRP A 66 7.33 0.28 1.40
N GLY A 67 7.28 0.74 2.64
CA GLY A 67 7.63 2.10 2.95
C GLY A 67 7.75 2.38 4.43
N THR A 68 7.91 3.67 4.75
CA THR A 68 8.00 4.17 6.12
C THR A 68 7.02 5.31 6.31
N GLY A 69 6.40 5.41 7.49
CA GLY A 69 5.42 6.45 7.76
C GLY A 69 5.00 6.48 9.22
N ARG A 70 4.12 7.43 9.55
CA ARG A 70 3.63 7.64 10.90
C ARG A 70 2.13 7.90 10.89
N VAL A 71 1.48 7.51 12.00
CA VAL A 71 0.09 7.85 12.27
C VAL A 71 0.08 9.10 13.14
N ILE A 72 -0.59 10.14 12.67
CA ILE A 72 -0.81 11.39 13.40
C ILE A 72 -2.16 11.28 14.09
N ARG A 73 -2.12 11.22 15.42
CA ARG A 73 -3.30 11.22 16.29
C ARG A 73 -3.26 12.50 17.14
N GLU A 74 -4.40 13.15 17.28
CA GLU A 74 -4.50 14.41 18.05
C GLU A 74 -4.27 14.21 19.56
N ASP A 75 -4.47 12.99 20.06
CA ASP A 75 -4.55 12.65 21.49
C ASP A 75 -3.41 11.76 22.00
N LYS A 76 -2.53 11.25 21.13
CA LYS A 76 -1.41 10.37 21.50
C LYS A 76 -0.06 11.01 21.19
N LYS A 77 0.98 10.62 21.94
CA LYS A 77 2.37 10.97 21.63
C LYS A 77 2.66 10.64 20.17
N GLU A 78 3.43 11.50 19.51
CA GLU A 78 3.92 11.25 18.16
C GLU A 78 4.62 9.88 18.13
N ILE A 79 4.12 9.00 17.26
CA ILE A 79 4.71 7.68 17.06
C ILE A 79 5.89 7.87 16.11
N ASP A 80 7.03 7.24 16.45
CA ASP A 80 8.20 7.19 15.58
C ASP A 80 7.84 6.69 14.18
N GLU A 81 8.68 7.01 13.19
CA GLU A 81 8.48 6.51 11.83
C GLU A 81 8.54 4.97 11.81
N LEU A 82 7.42 4.35 11.42
CA LEU A 82 7.22 2.90 11.36
C LEU A 82 7.33 2.41 9.92
N GLY A 83 7.86 1.21 9.74
CA GLY A 83 7.74 0.51 8.47
C GLY A 83 6.30 0.07 8.19
N PHE A 84 5.93 -0.04 6.93
CA PHE A 84 4.66 -0.61 6.49
C PHE A 84 4.82 -1.43 5.20
N VAL A 85 3.83 -2.29 4.96
CA VAL A 85 3.47 -2.77 3.61
C VAL A 85 2.21 -2.07 3.15
N MET A 86 2.10 -1.83 1.84
CA MET A 86 0.97 -1.17 1.23
C MET A 86 0.52 -1.92 -0.02
N SER A 87 -0.77 -2.23 -0.09
CA SER A 87 -1.43 -2.70 -1.29
C SER A 87 -1.94 -1.50 -2.08
N ILE A 88 -1.58 -1.41 -3.36
CA ILE A 88 -2.21 -0.52 -4.33
C ILE A 88 -3.01 -1.41 -5.28
N GLY A 89 -4.33 -1.36 -5.18
CA GLY A 89 -5.25 -2.23 -5.91
C GLY A 89 -6.27 -1.45 -6.73
N PHE A 90 -7.27 -2.14 -7.24
CA PHE A 90 -8.48 -1.56 -7.82
C PHE A 90 -9.70 -2.03 -7.04
N ASN A 91 -10.70 -1.16 -6.89
CA ASN A 91 -11.93 -1.49 -6.19
C ASN A 91 -12.94 -2.20 -7.10
N PRO A 92 -13.28 -3.48 -6.85
CA PRO A 92 -14.27 -4.21 -7.66
C PRO A 92 -15.68 -3.64 -7.58
N HIS A 93 -16.03 -2.95 -6.48
CA HIS A 93 -17.35 -2.37 -6.28
C HIS A 93 -17.60 -1.12 -7.13
N PHE A 94 -16.54 -0.47 -7.63
CA PHE A 94 -16.61 0.63 -8.59
C PHE A 94 -16.14 0.19 -9.98
N GLY A 95 -16.45 -1.05 -10.37
CA GLY A 95 -16.10 -1.57 -11.70
C GLY A 95 -14.58 -1.63 -11.99
N ASN A 96 -13.73 -1.64 -10.95
CA ASN A 96 -12.27 -1.50 -11.05
C ASN A 96 -11.79 -0.17 -11.68
N GLU A 97 -12.60 0.88 -11.65
CA GLU A 97 -12.21 2.19 -12.21
C GLU A 97 -11.32 3.00 -11.25
N LYS A 98 -11.49 2.79 -9.95
CA LYS A 98 -10.76 3.52 -8.91
C LYS A 98 -9.71 2.63 -8.24
N LYS A 99 -8.49 3.16 -8.11
CA LYS A 99 -7.46 2.52 -7.30
C LYS A 99 -7.87 2.52 -5.82
N THR A 100 -7.25 1.66 -5.04
CA THR A 100 -7.28 1.68 -3.57
C THR A 100 -5.87 1.70 -3.02
N MET A 101 -5.68 2.31 -1.85
CA MET A 101 -4.45 2.20 -1.07
C MET A 101 -4.79 1.62 0.30
N GLU A 102 -4.24 0.46 0.62
CA GLU A 102 -4.40 -0.19 1.91
C GLU A 102 -3.04 -0.29 2.59
N VAL A 103 -2.87 0.39 3.72
CA VAL A 103 -1.63 0.40 4.50
C VAL A 103 -1.72 -0.55 5.68
N HIS A 104 -0.61 -1.25 5.93
CA HIS A 104 -0.41 -2.14 7.06
C HIS A 104 0.94 -1.86 7.70
N PHE A 105 0.91 -1.20 8.85
CA PHE A 105 2.11 -0.98 9.63
C PHE A 105 2.68 -2.32 10.13
N LEU A 106 4.02 -2.39 10.17
CA LEU A 106 4.76 -3.56 10.66
C LEU A 106 4.68 -3.67 12.18
N ALA A 107 4.62 -2.54 12.88
CA ALA A 107 4.33 -2.50 14.31
C ALA A 107 2.84 -2.70 14.58
N SER A 108 2.53 -3.34 15.71
CA SER A 108 1.16 -3.44 16.20
C SER A 108 0.68 -2.06 16.66
N LEU A 109 -0.47 -1.64 16.16
CA LEU A 109 -1.12 -0.38 16.49
C LEU A 109 -2.56 -0.64 16.90
N ASP A 110 -3.05 0.10 17.90
CA ASP A 110 -4.49 0.21 18.14
C ASP A 110 -5.17 0.75 16.88
N ASP A 111 -6.48 0.55 16.75
CA ASP A 111 -7.28 1.15 15.71
C ASP A 111 -7.00 2.66 15.55
N PHE A 112 -6.94 3.10 14.31
CA PHE A 112 -6.60 4.45 13.88
C PHE A 112 -7.49 4.95 12.73
N TYR A 113 -8.69 4.41 12.56
CA TYR A 113 -9.70 5.04 11.69
C TYR A 113 -9.90 6.51 12.05
N GLY A 114 -10.05 7.35 11.01
CA GLY A 114 -10.14 8.80 11.12
C GLY A 114 -8.80 9.50 11.41
N SER A 115 -7.73 8.77 11.73
CA SER A 115 -6.41 9.38 11.92
C SER A 115 -5.75 9.69 10.58
N ARG A 116 -4.84 10.67 10.57
CA ARG A 116 -4.04 11.01 9.39
C ARG A 116 -2.79 10.14 9.34
N VAL A 117 -2.47 9.62 8.17
CA VAL A 117 -1.21 8.94 7.89
C VAL A 117 -0.37 9.82 6.98
N GLU A 118 0.91 9.95 7.32
CA GLU A 118 1.93 10.49 6.42
C GLU A 118 2.96 9.41 6.20
N GLY A 119 3.34 9.16 4.96
CA GLY A 119 4.31 8.12 4.65
C GLY A 119 4.99 8.31 3.32
N THR A 120 6.00 7.48 3.10
CA THR A 120 6.78 7.42 1.88
C THR A 120 6.84 5.98 1.40
N ILE A 121 6.31 5.73 0.20
CA ILE A 121 6.50 4.48 -0.52
C ILE A 121 7.95 4.44 -0.99
N ARG A 122 8.71 3.44 -0.55
CA ARG A 122 10.16 3.32 -0.82
C ARG A 122 10.46 2.39 -1.99
N GLY A 123 9.65 1.35 -2.18
CA GLY A 123 9.88 0.39 -3.26
C GLY A 123 8.69 -0.51 -3.55
N PHE A 124 8.64 -0.99 -4.79
CA PHE A 124 7.77 -2.08 -5.22
C PHE A 124 8.31 -3.43 -4.71
N MET A 125 7.42 -4.30 -4.24
CA MET A 125 7.78 -5.63 -3.74
C MET A 125 7.35 -6.73 -4.70
N ARG A 126 6.06 -6.74 -5.08
CA ARG A 126 5.48 -7.80 -5.92
C ARG A 126 4.16 -7.40 -6.54
N GLU A 127 3.78 -8.11 -7.58
CA GLU A 127 2.42 -8.08 -8.12
C GLU A 127 1.42 -8.75 -7.16
N MET A 128 0.12 -8.54 -7.40
CA MET A 128 -0.97 -9.12 -6.61
C MET A 128 -1.78 -10.14 -7.43
N PRO A 129 -1.32 -11.41 -7.51
CA PRO A 129 -2.14 -12.47 -8.10
C PRO A 129 -3.35 -12.77 -7.21
N PRO A 130 -4.42 -13.36 -7.76
CA PRO A 130 -5.49 -13.92 -6.96
C PRO A 130 -4.95 -15.06 -6.08
N PHE A 131 -5.52 -15.21 -4.89
CA PHE A 131 -5.19 -16.32 -3.98
C PHE A 131 -6.26 -17.40 -4.04
N GLU A 132 -5.82 -18.66 -4.03
CA GLU A 132 -6.71 -19.83 -4.06
C GLU A 132 -7.40 -20.10 -2.71
N SER A 133 -6.89 -19.51 -1.61
CA SER A 133 -7.44 -19.67 -0.27
C SER A 133 -7.12 -18.48 0.64
N MET A 134 -7.91 -18.35 1.72
CA MET A 134 -7.64 -17.35 2.77
C MET A 134 -6.28 -17.59 3.44
N ASP A 135 -5.92 -18.85 3.70
CA ASP A 135 -4.63 -19.19 4.33
C ASP A 135 -3.44 -18.80 3.43
N ALA A 136 -3.56 -18.99 2.12
CA ALA A 136 -2.53 -18.55 1.17
C ALA A 136 -2.36 -17.03 1.18
N LEU A 137 -3.47 -16.28 1.23
CA LEU A 137 -3.45 -14.82 1.37
C LEU A 137 -2.78 -14.39 2.68
N VAL A 138 -3.16 -14.99 3.82
CA VAL A 138 -2.56 -14.69 5.14
C VAL A 138 -1.06 -14.97 5.12
N ALA A 139 -0.65 -16.14 4.61
CA ALA A 139 0.75 -16.52 4.53
C ALA A 139 1.56 -15.54 3.67
N GLN A 140 1.01 -15.08 2.55
CA GLN A 140 1.68 -14.10 1.71
C GLN A 140 1.78 -12.73 2.39
N ILE A 141 0.74 -12.26 3.07
CA ILE A 141 0.79 -11.00 3.84
C ILE A 141 1.87 -11.06 4.93
N ARG A 142 2.00 -12.19 5.63
CA ARG A 142 3.05 -12.38 6.65
C ARG A 142 4.44 -12.30 6.01
N LYS A 143 4.64 -12.99 4.90
CA LYS A 143 5.90 -12.93 4.13
C LYS A 143 6.21 -11.51 3.69
N ASP A 144 5.23 -10.76 3.17
CA ASP A 144 5.43 -9.37 2.75
C ASP A 144 5.87 -8.50 3.94
N LYS A 145 5.28 -8.67 5.13
CA LYS A 145 5.69 -7.95 6.34
C LYS A 145 7.13 -8.30 6.76
N GLU A 146 7.51 -9.57 6.71
CA GLU A 146 8.87 -10.01 7.01
C GLU A 146 9.89 -9.42 6.02
N ASP A 147 9.58 -9.47 4.72
CA ASP A 147 10.41 -8.92 3.66
C ASP A 147 10.58 -7.40 3.82
N ALA A 148 9.48 -6.68 4.08
CA ALA A 148 9.50 -5.23 4.30
C ALA A 148 10.27 -4.85 5.56
N THR A 149 10.20 -5.64 6.63
CA THR A 149 11.00 -5.42 7.86
C THR A 149 12.48 -5.39 7.52
N ARG A 150 12.97 -6.39 6.76
CA ARG A 150 14.37 -6.46 6.35
C ARG A 150 14.79 -5.29 5.45
N LEU A 151 13.88 -4.81 4.58
CA LEU A 151 14.14 -3.66 3.71
C LEU A 151 14.26 -2.36 4.51
N VAL A 152 13.37 -2.15 5.49
CA VAL A 152 13.41 -0.98 6.39
C VAL A 152 14.68 -0.98 7.24
N GLU A 153 15.06 -2.13 7.82
CA GLU A 153 16.31 -2.25 8.59
C GLU A 153 17.55 -1.98 7.73
N ARG A 154 17.60 -2.54 6.51
CA ARG A 154 18.69 -2.28 5.57
C ARG A 154 18.80 -0.81 5.22
N GLU A 155 17.68 -0.13 4.96
CA GLU A 155 17.68 1.30 4.66
C GLU A 155 18.17 2.13 5.86
N ARG A 156 17.74 1.78 7.09
CA ARG A 156 18.20 2.44 8.32
C ARG A 156 19.72 2.27 8.50
N ASN A 157 20.24 1.07 8.33
CA ASN A 157 21.68 0.79 8.50
C ASN A 157 22.55 1.48 7.45
N ASN A 158 22.03 1.69 6.23
CA ASN A 158 22.77 2.40 5.18
C ASN A 158 22.80 3.93 5.38
N LYS A 159 21.97 4.47 6.27
CA LYS A 159 21.90 5.91 6.61
C LYS A 159 22.76 6.27 7.84
N MET A 160 23.28 5.27 8.56
CA MET A 160 24.20 5.43 9.69
C MET A 160 25.65 5.42 9.21
#